data_AF-A0A2S8VYL5-F1
#
_entry.id   AF-A0A2S8VYL5-F1
#
_cell.length_a   1.000
_cell.length_b   1.000
_cell.length_c   1.000
_cell.angle_alpha   90.00
_cell.angle_beta   90.00
_cell.angle_gamma   90.00
#
_symmetry.space_group_name_H-M   'P 1'
#
loop_
_entity.id
_entity.type
_entity.pdbx_description
1 polymer ?
#
loop_
_entity_poly.entity_id
_entity_poly.type
_entity_poly.pdbx_seq_one_letter_code
_entity_poly.pdbx_strand_id
1 'polypeptide(L)'
;MNKKLMAVLSVGVIASSFIGNTTMAHADEDVKEAQIQKEFNKNIIDNANELMKIIDNAEQTMNPEDIDKAIVAFIDMHKPLEPKDYIVHKNNDIYDQAFDKIFNTINKLEGTEKNNKIVSFHNQLTSQIKKGTGTFYKTYLFYINNTNQIPEIRDTLMKNVSDIQFIITSPPGMEAMNPDGSIKVPDAPSKEEIQRVIDEGRENKLAELEKSGEMEGKQENQESVKPEPIRSESVTYEKEGGMCYKITTFYADGVQEKKDKGEVPKMDYVYCGILDYVDYGGGNVKQEVPENWDYLVKEQNPESNLTLQYTVDKKGEKPYYYDSGIRVALNGTASYEQFKDILYQVSVKSKGYVVEDKGKMLVIVEGKPILVKDAKKEYSKEEIESIFKDFEKVDIRIMETRIGKSESLEERIVSKQAKNVKIADKSIELETNPIVKDERVLLPVEQIAKELGATVERKGDVLTLKKDNNVVVYKDKNDTISLNGRDVKIATSPEYKNDIFMAEIQEMIDIFGFDMLWDGETSTIQINNK
;
A
#
# COMPACT_ATOMS: atom_id res chain seq x y z
N MET A 1 -60.04 34.18 -25.05
CA MET A 1 -59.57 33.81 -26.41
C MET A 1 -58.66 34.91 -26.93
N ASN A 2 -57.41 34.54 -27.25
CA ASN A 2 -56.50 34.99 -28.34
C ASN A 2 -56.59 36.43 -28.89
N LYS A 3 -55.50 37.13 -29.25
CA LYS A 3 -54.06 36.84 -29.30
C LYS A 3 -53.35 38.19 -29.52
N LYS A 4 -52.12 38.30 -29.01
CA LYS A 4 -51.22 39.44 -29.18
C LYS A 4 -50.61 39.50 -30.59
N LEU A 5 -50.22 40.74 -30.88
CA LEU A 5 -49.66 41.36 -32.06
C LEU A 5 -48.14 41.11 -32.24
N MET A 6 -47.69 41.34 -33.48
CA MET A 6 -46.33 41.69 -33.95
C MET A 6 -45.28 40.58 -34.06
N ALA A 7 -44.30 40.63 -34.96
CA ALA A 7 -44.08 41.22 -36.29
C ALA A 7 -42.62 40.82 -36.65
N VAL A 8 -42.35 40.71 -37.94
CA VAL A 8 -41.16 40.14 -38.59
C VAL A 8 -39.98 41.11 -38.64
N LEU A 9 -38.74 40.58 -38.66
CA LEU A 9 -37.54 40.93 -39.48
C LEU A 9 -36.28 40.35 -38.78
N SER A 10 -35.20 39.89 -39.41
CA SER A 10 -34.91 39.18 -40.67
C SER A 10 -33.38 38.95 -40.69
N VAL A 11 -32.95 37.77 -41.17
CA VAL A 11 -31.68 37.45 -41.87
C VAL A 11 -30.33 37.55 -41.13
N GLY A 12 -29.59 36.43 -41.16
CA GLY A 12 -28.13 36.36 -40.94
C GLY A 12 -27.59 34.92 -41.03
N VAL A 13 -27.06 34.56 -42.21
CA VAL A 13 -26.40 33.31 -42.63
C VAL A 13 -25.14 33.03 -41.75
N ILE A 14 -24.72 31.78 -41.48
CA ILE A 14 -23.59 31.08 -42.14
C ILE A 14 -23.41 29.66 -41.56
N ALA A 15 -23.07 28.75 -42.48
CA ALA A 15 -22.58 27.37 -42.38
C ALA A 15 -21.99 26.84 -41.05
N SER A 16 -22.30 25.59 -40.74
CA SER A 16 -21.27 24.57 -40.47
C SER A 16 -21.83 23.18 -40.72
N SER A 17 -21.16 22.49 -41.63
CA SER A 17 -21.30 21.10 -42.00
C SER A 17 -20.70 20.20 -40.92
N PHE A 18 -21.26 18.99 -40.78
CA PHE A 18 -20.60 17.77 -40.29
C PHE A 18 -19.88 17.82 -38.92
N ILE A 19 -20.60 17.46 -37.86
CA ILE A 19 -20.01 16.73 -36.72
C ILE A 19 -20.75 15.40 -36.62
N GLY A 20 -19.99 14.32 -36.74
CA GLY A 20 -20.47 12.95 -36.90
C GLY A 20 -21.07 12.33 -35.65
N ASN A 21 -21.83 11.27 -35.91
CA ASN A 21 -22.65 10.40 -35.04
C ASN A 21 -21.95 9.72 -33.84
N THR A 22 -20.85 10.24 -33.29
CA THR A 22 -20.13 9.58 -32.17
C THR A 22 -20.64 9.98 -30.78
N THR A 23 -21.32 11.12 -30.65
CA THR A 23 -21.84 11.59 -29.36
C THR A 23 -23.19 10.99 -28.96
N MET A 24 -23.97 10.44 -29.89
CA MET A 24 -25.24 9.75 -29.55
C MET A 24 -25.04 8.30 -29.08
N ALA A 25 -23.94 7.64 -29.44
CA ALA A 25 -23.67 6.26 -29.02
C ALA A 25 -23.33 6.15 -27.53
N HIS A 26 -22.58 7.11 -26.97
CA HIS A 26 -22.25 7.12 -25.54
C HIS A 26 -23.46 7.45 -24.65
N ALA A 27 -24.36 8.34 -25.11
CA ALA A 27 -25.56 8.67 -24.35
C ALA A 27 -26.54 7.47 -24.22
N ASP A 28 -26.58 6.56 -25.19
CA ASP A 28 -27.40 5.33 -25.13
C ASP A 28 -26.76 4.22 -24.27
N GLU A 29 -25.42 4.21 -24.13
CA GLU A 29 -24.72 3.30 -23.20
C GLU A 29 -24.91 3.73 -21.76
N ASP A 30 -24.74 5.02 -21.45
CA ASP A 30 -24.91 5.56 -20.09
C ASP A 30 -26.34 5.35 -19.55
N VAL A 31 -27.34 5.48 -20.42
CA VAL A 31 -28.76 5.25 -20.07
C VAL A 31 -29.04 3.77 -19.83
N LYS A 32 -28.44 2.85 -20.61
CA LYS A 32 -28.55 1.41 -20.38
C LYS A 32 -27.86 0.99 -19.08
N GLU A 33 -26.68 1.53 -18.80
CA GLU A 33 -25.93 1.24 -17.58
C GLU A 33 -26.68 1.73 -16.32
N ALA A 34 -27.24 2.94 -16.38
CA ALA A 34 -28.09 3.47 -15.30
C ALA A 34 -29.37 2.65 -15.09
N GLN A 35 -29.97 2.10 -16.15
CA GLN A 35 -31.18 1.28 -16.06
C GLN A 35 -30.87 -0.13 -15.52
N ILE A 36 -29.76 -0.74 -15.94
CA ILE A 36 -29.25 -2.01 -15.39
C ILE A 36 -28.95 -1.85 -13.89
N GLN A 37 -28.29 -0.76 -13.49
CA GLN A 37 -27.96 -0.51 -12.08
C GLN A 37 -29.22 -0.25 -11.23
N LYS A 38 -30.24 0.38 -11.79
CA LYS A 38 -31.53 0.59 -11.12
C LYS A 38 -32.31 -0.71 -10.91
N GLU A 39 -32.32 -1.61 -11.89
CA GLU A 39 -32.96 -2.93 -11.76
C GLU A 39 -32.18 -3.86 -10.82
N PHE A 40 -30.85 -3.83 -10.89
CA PHE A 40 -29.96 -4.52 -9.96
C PHE A 40 -30.21 -4.12 -8.50
N ASN A 41 -30.27 -2.81 -8.23
CA ASN A 41 -30.55 -2.27 -6.90
C ASN A 41 -31.95 -2.66 -6.38
N LYS A 42 -32.94 -2.80 -7.26
CA LYS A 42 -34.30 -3.22 -6.86
C LYS A 42 -34.32 -4.67 -6.37
N ASN A 43 -33.67 -5.58 -7.10
CA ASN A 43 -33.59 -6.99 -6.72
C ASN A 43 -32.81 -7.18 -5.40
N ILE A 44 -31.76 -6.38 -5.18
CA ILE A 44 -31.02 -6.38 -3.91
C ILE A 44 -31.92 -5.97 -2.73
N ILE A 45 -32.70 -4.90 -2.88
CA ILE A 45 -33.59 -4.42 -1.82
C ILE A 45 -34.68 -5.44 -1.49
N ASP A 46 -35.28 -6.06 -2.51
CA ASP A 46 -36.32 -7.09 -2.32
C ASP A 46 -35.74 -8.34 -1.63
N ASN A 47 -34.56 -8.79 -2.05
CA ASN A 47 -33.85 -9.90 -1.40
C ASN A 47 -33.44 -9.57 0.05
N ALA A 48 -33.02 -8.34 0.32
CA ALA A 48 -32.64 -7.91 1.66
C ALA A 48 -33.84 -7.86 2.61
N ASN A 49 -35.02 -7.41 2.13
CA ASN A 49 -36.24 -7.45 2.92
C ASN A 49 -36.70 -8.87 3.24
N GLU A 50 -36.54 -9.81 2.30
CA GLU A 50 -36.82 -11.23 2.54
C GLU A 50 -35.84 -11.84 3.55
N LEU A 51 -34.55 -11.55 3.41
CA LEU A 51 -33.53 -11.97 4.38
C LEU A 51 -33.88 -11.48 5.79
N MET A 52 -34.20 -10.21 5.96
CA MET A 52 -34.51 -9.65 7.28
C MET A 52 -35.71 -10.34 7.93
N LYS A 53 -36.73 -10.77 7.16
CA LYS A 53 -37.84 -11.58 7.70
C LYS A 53 -37.39 -12.95 8.21
N ILE A 54 -36.46 -13.59 7.50
CA ILE A 54 -35.90 -14.89 7.92
C ILE A 54 -35.10 -14.70 9.22
N ILE A 55 -34.28 -13.64 9.29
CA ILE A 55 -33.50 -13.30 10.48
C ILE A 55 -34.40 -12.96 11.67
N ASP A 56 -35.44 -12.15 11.45
CA ASP A 56 -36.40 -11.79 12.50
C ASP A 56 -37.14 -13.03 13.05
N ASN A 57 -37.49 -14.00 12.17
CA ASN A 57 -38.06 -15.26 12.61
C ASN A 57 -37.06 -16.10 13.42
N ALA A 58 -35.80 -16.17 13.01
CA ALA A 58 -34.75 -16.86 13.77
C ALA A 58 -34.54 -16.22 15.15
N GLU A 59 -34.55 -14.89 15.24
CA GLU A 59 -34.44 -14.14 16.50
C GLU A 59 -35.64 -14.37 17.42
N GLN A 60 -36.86 -14.42 16.87
CA GLN A 60 -38.08 -14.63 17.65
C GLN A 60 -38.19 -16.05 18.18
N THR A 61 -37.86 -17.04 17.35
CA THR A 61 -38.02 -18.46 17.70
C THR A 61 -36.86 -18.98 18.53
N MET A 62 -35.66 -18.38 18.38
CA MET A 62 -34.39 -18.90 18.90
C MET A 62 -34.15 -20.36 18.50
N ASN A 63 -34.82 -20.85 17.44
CA ASN A 63 -34.71 -22.22 16.98
C ASN A 63 -33.41 -22.40 16.19
N PRO A 64 -32.55 -23.36 16.57
CA PRO A 64 -31.29 -23.65 15.87
C PRO A 64 -31.44 -23.84 14.35
N GLU A 65 -32.51 -24.48 13.90
CA GLU A 65 -32.77 -24.70 12.47
C GLU A 65 -33.12 -23.41 11.74
N ASP A 66 -33.85 -22.50 12.39
CA ASP A 66 -34.20 -21.21 11.80
C ASP A 66 -32.98 -20.28 11.76
N ILE A 67 -32.06 -20.39 12.74
CA ILE A 67 -30.76 -19.72 12.71
C ILE A 67 -29.90 -20.24 11.54
N ASP A 68 -29.90 -21.56 11.27
CA ASP A 68 -29.18 -22.10 10.11
C ASP A 68 -29.76 -21.59 8.79
N LYS A 69 -31.10 -21.51 8.68
CA LYS A 69 -31.76 -20.91 7.52
C LYS A 69 -31.36 -19.44 7.35
N ALA A 70 -31.28 -18.67 8.44
CA ALA A 70 -30.85 -17.28 8.40
C ALA A 70 -29.39 -17.14 7.93
N ILE A 71 -28.48 -17.99 8.42
CA ILE A 71 -27.09 -18.03 7.95
C ILE A 71 -27.03 -18.35 6.46
N VAL A 72 -27.74 -19.40 6.01
CA VAL A 72 -27.74 -19.80 4.59
C VAL A 72 -28.33 -18.69 3.72
N ALA A 73 -29.45 -18.09 4.12
CA ALA A 73 -30.06 -16.97 3.40
C ALA A 73 -29.12 -15.76 3.32
N PHE A 74 -28.41 -15.45 4.41
CA PHE A 74 -27.39 -14.41 4.41
C PHE A 74 -26.30 -14.71 3.40
N ILE A 75 -25.72 -15.92 3.40
CA ILE A 75 -24.71 -16.31 2.41
C ILE A 75 -25.26 -16.23 0.98
N ASP A 76 -26.46 -16.76 0.75
CA ASP A 76 -27.09 -16.84 -0.57
C ASP A 76 -27.40 -15.48 -1.17
N MET A 77 -27.75 -14.49 -0.35
CA MET A 77 -28.01 -13.13 -0.80
C MET A 77 -26.79 -12.47 -1.47
N HIS A 78 -25.57 -12.92 -1.14
CA HIS A 78 -24.35 -12.38 -1.74
C HIS A 78 -23.85 -13.18 -2.96
N LYS A 79 -24.40 -14.37 -3.23
CA LYS A 79 -24.07 -15.16 -4.44
C LYS A 79 -24.21 -14.39 -5.77
N PRO A 80 -25.24 -13.54 -5.98
CA PRO A 80 -25.38 -12.80 -7.22
C PRO A 80 -24.49 -11.55 -7.31
N LEU A 81 -23.75 -11.20 -6.25
CA LEU A 81 -22.89 -10.01 -6.25
C LEU A 81 -21.56 -10.34 -6.94
N GLU A 82 -21.26 -9.63 -8.02
CA GLU A 82 -19.94 -9.63 -8.63
C GLU A 82 -18.96 -8.78 -7.82
N PRO A 83 -17.63 -8.97 -7.99
CA PRO A 83 -16.61 -8.13 -7.37
C PRO A 83 -16.82 -6.61 -7.45
N LYS A 84 -17.41 -6.14 -8.56
CA LYS A 84 -17.73 -4.73 -8.80
C LYS A 84 -18.90 -4.23 -7.94
N ASP A 85 -19.80 -5.12 -7.53
CA ASP A 85 -20.98 -4.79 -6.72
C ASP A 85 -20.61 -4.63 -5.23
N TYR A 86 -19.41 -5.08 -4.83
CA TYR A 86 -18.88 -4.87 -3.48
C TYR A 86 -18.51 -3.42 -3.19
N ILE A 87 -18.27 -2.59 -4.22
CA ILE A 87 -18.01 -1.15 -4.08
C ILE A 87 -19.26 -0.41 -3.53
N VAL A 88 -20.44 -1.02 -3.67
CA VAL A 88 -21.71 -0.45 -3.19
C VAL A 88 -21.95 -0.71 -1.70
N HIS A 89 -21.18 -1.62 -1.09
CA HIS A 89 -21.25 -1.87 0.36
C HIS A 89 -20.81 -0.63 1.12
N LYS A 90 -21.62 -0.23 2.10
CA LYS A 90 -21.32 0.89 2.98
C LYS A 90 -21.34 0.37 4.41
N ASN A 91 -20.41 0.84 5.23
CA ASN A 91 -20.46 0.56 6.66
C ASN A 91 -21.88 0.83 7.20
N ASN A 92 -22.40 -0.14 7.95
CA ASN A 92 -23.74 -0.13 8.55
C ASN A 92 -24.90 -0.19 7.53
N ASP A 93 -24.66 -0.74 6.34
CA ASP A 93 -25.74 -1.05 5.41
C ASP A 93 -26.54 -2.29 5.83
N ILE A 94 -27.43 -2.75 4.95
CA ILE A 94 -28.35 -3.86 5.26
C ILE A 94 -27.62 -5.19 5.46
N TYR A 95 -26.43 -5.36 4.87
CA TYR A 95 -25.64 -6.57 5.03
C TYR A 95 -24.99 -6.63 6.40
N ASP A 96 -24.43 -5.50 6.87
CA ASP A 96 -23.89 -5.39 8.22
C ASP A 96 -24.97 -5.58 9.27
N GLN A 97 -26.14 -4.97 9.07
CA GLN A 97 -27.29 -5.14 9.97
C GLN A 97 -27.78 -6.60 10.02
N ALA A 98 -27.83 -7.27 8.87
CA ALA A 98 -28.20 -8.68 8.79
C ALA A 98 -27.18 -9.57 9.51
N PHE A 99 -25.88 -9.34 9.27
CA PHE A 99 -24.80 -10.03 9.96
C PHE A 99 -24.88 -9.85 11.48
N ASP A 100 -24.98 -8.61 11.95
CA ASP A 100 -25.03 -8.28 13.38
C ASP A 100 -26.23 -8.94 14.06
N LYS A 101 -27.41 -8.93 13.41
CA LYS A 101 -28.58 -9.61 13.95
C LYS A 101 -28.40 -11.12 14.06
N ILE A 102 -27.87 -11.77 13.00
CA ILE A 102 -27.61 -13.22 13.02
C ILE A 102 -26.61 -13.54 14.14
N PHE A 103 -25.50 -12.81 14.20
CA PHE A 103 -24.45 -13.04 15.17
C PHE A 103 -24.92 -12.81 16.61
N ASN A 104 -25.67 -11.74 16.87
CA ASN A 104 -26.29 -11.48 18.16
C ASN A 104 -27.30 -12.56 18.54
N THR A 105 -28.06 -13.08 17.58
CA THR A 105 -28.99 -14.18 17.80
C THR A 105 -28.26 -15.46 18.18
N ILE A 106 -27.17 -15.81 17.48
CA ILE A 106 -26.29 -16.93 17.86
C ILE A 106 -25.73 -16.73 19.28
N ASN A 107 -25.34 -15.51 19.63
CA ASN A 107 -24.75 -15.21 20.94
C ASN A 107 -25.71 -15.33 22.12
N LYS A 108 -27.03 -15.28 21.88
CA LYS A 108 -28.08 -15.53 22.88
C LYS A 108 -28.31 -17.04 23.15
N LEU A 109 -27.76 -17.94 22.33
CA LEU A 109 -27.74 -19.38 22.62
C LEU A 109 -26.75 -19.69 23.74
N GLU A 110 -26.84 -20.87 24.34
CA GLU A 110 -25.98 -21.27 25.46
C GLU A 110 -25.19 -22.55 25.16
N GLY A 111 -24.02 -22.69 25.81
CA GLY A 111 -23.20 -23.89 25.79
C GLY A 111 -22.78 -24.40 24.41
N THR A 112 -22.82 -25.72 24.23
CA THR A 112 -22.34 -26.40 23.00
C THR A 112 -23.11 -25.98 21.75
N GLU A 113 -24.38 -25.62 21.90
CA GLU A 113 -25.21 -25.21 20.77
C GLU A 113 -24.75 -23.86 20.19
N LYS A 114 -24.49 -22.86 21.04
CA LYS A 114 -23.85 -21.60 20.65
C LYS A 114 -22.53 -21.85 19.92
N ASN A 115 -21.67 -22.68 20.52
CA ASN A 115 -20.35 -23.00 19.96
C ASN A 115 -20.46 -23.61 18.56
N ASN A 116 -21.36 -24.57 18.38
CA ASN A 116 -21.61 -25.22 17.10
C ASN A 116 -22.11 -24.21 16.04
N LYS A 117 -22.97 -23.26 16.43
CA LYS A 117 -23.50 -22.24 15.50
C LYS A 117 -22.45 -21.21 15.09
N ILE A 118 -21.59 -20.77 16.03
CA ILE A 118 -20.46 -19.89 15.73
C ILE A 118 -19.52 -20.58 14.73
N VAL A 119 -19.13 -21.82 15.00
CA VAL A 119 -18.23 -22.60 14.12
C VAL A 119 -18.87 -22.85 12.76
N SER A 120 -20.16 -23.22 12.73
CA SER A 120 -20.90 -23.41 11.48
C SER A 120 -20.91 -22.14 10.63
N PHE A 121 -21.24 -21.00 11.23
CA PHE A 121 -21.28 -19.72 10.51
C PHE A 121 -19.88 -19.33 10.00
N HIS A 122 -18.86 -19.46 10.84
CA HIS A 122 -17.47 -19.19 10.48
C HIS A 122 -16.98 -20.10 9.33
N ASN A 123 -17.30 -21.39 9.35
CA ASN A 123 -16.97 -22.35 8.30
C ASN A 123 -17.64 -21.98 6.97
N GLN A 124 -18.90 -21.53 6.99
CA GLN A 124 -19.60 -21.11 5.79
C GLN A 124 -18.95 -19.86 5.17
N LEU A 125 -18.62 -18.85 5.97
CA LEU A 125 -17.88 -17.67 5.50
C LEU A 125 -16.51 -18.04 4.92
N THR A 126 -15.77 -18.91 5.61
CA THR A 126 -14.47 -19.43 5.15
C THR A 126 -14.61 -20.14 3.79
N SER A 127 -15.64 -20.97 3.64
CA SER A 127 -15.93 -21.69 2.40
C SER A 127 -16.23 -20.74 1.23
N GLN A 128 -16.95 -19.65 1.48
CA GLN A 128 -17.20 -18.64 0.46
C GLN A 128 -15.90 -17.92 0.06
N ILE A 129 -15.07 -17.53 1.02
CA ILE A 129 -13.77 -16.89 0.74
C ILE A 129 -12.89 -17.81 -0.13
N LYS A 130 -12.83 -19.11 0.17
CA LYS A 130 -12.10 -20.11 -0.64
C LYS A 130 -12.63 -20.24 -2.07
N LYS A 131 -13.90 -19.93 -2.32
CA LYS A 131 -14.52 -19.93 -3.66
C LYS A 131 -14.26 -18.65 -4.46
N GLY A 132 -13.48 -17.69 -3.93
CA GLY A 132 -13.14 -16.47 -4.64
C GLY A 132 -14.18 -15.35 -4.56
N THR A 133 -15.17 -15.44 -3.67
CA THR A 133 -16.11 -14.33 -3.38
C THR A 133 -15.51 -13.35 -2.33
N GLY A 134 -14.17 -13.26 -2.32
CA GLY A 134 -13.35 -13.35 -1.10
C GLY A 134 -13.01 -12.08 -0.32
N THR A 135 -13.41 -10.88 -0.74
CA THR A 135 -13.12 -9.68 0.07
C THR A 135 -14.24 -9.34 1.04
N PHE A 136 -15.48 -9.66 0.68
CA PHE A 136 -16.66 -9.22 1.42
C PHE A 136 -16.82 -9.95 2.77
N TYR A 137 -16.78 -11.29 2.74
CA TYR A 137 -16.96 -12.11 3.94
C TYR A 137 -15.77 -12.06 4.91
N LYS A 138 -14.63 -11.53 4.46
CA LYS A 138 -13.40 -11.40 5.27
C LYS A 138 -13.66 -10.58 6.54
N THR A 139 -14.36 -9.46 6.41
CA THR A 139 -14.67 -8.57 7.53
C THR A 139 -15.50 -9.29 8.61
N TYR A 140 -16.55 -9.99 8.20
CA TYR A 140 -17.40 -10.77 9.11
C TYR A 140 -16.68 -11.93 9.75
N LEU A 141 -15.86 -12.64 8.98
CA LEU A 141 -15.06 -13.74 9.50
C LEU A 141 -14.11 -13.25 10.61
N PHE A 142 -13.36 -12.16 10.35
CA PHE A 142 -12.48 -11.58 11.35
C PHE A 142 -13.23 -11.04 12.56
N TYR A 143 -14.40 -10.46 12.35
CA TYR A 143 -15.25 -10.03 13.45
C TYR A 143 -15.63 -11.21 14.35
N ILE A 144 -16.11 -12.32 13.79
CA ILE A 144 -16.42 -13.53 14.55
C ILE A 144 -15.16 -14.04 15.28
N ASN A 145 -14.03 -14.15 14.59
CA ASN A 145 -12.79 -14.64 15.19
C ASN A 145 -12.32 -13.77 16.37
N ASN A 146 -12.37 -12.43 16.22
CA ASN A 146 -11.84 -11.50 17.21
C ASN A 146 -12.77 -11.29 18.41
N THR A 147 -14.08 -11.45 18.22
CA THR A 147 -15.07 -11.26 19.30
C THR A 147 -15.35 -12.52 20.11
N ASN A 148 -15.00 -13.70 19.61
CA ASN A 148 -15.23 -14.97 20.30
C ASN A 148 -13.97 -15.47 21.03
N GLN A 149 -13.93 -15.25 22.34
CA GLN A 149 -12.86 -15.74 23.21
C GLN A 149 -13.12 -17.12 23.82
N ILE A 150 -14.09 -17.88 23.28
CA ILE A 150 -14.51 -19.19 23.79
C ILE A 150 -13.39 -20.22 23.55
N PRO A 151 -12.72 -20.75 24.60
CA PRO A 151 -11.55 -21.61 24.45
C PRO A 151 -11.81 -22.86 23.61
N GLU A 152 -13.00 -23.46 23.73
CA GLU A 152 -13.36 -24.73 23.09
C GLU A 152 -13.43 -24.64 21.56
N ILE A 153 -13.66 -23.45 21.01
CA ILE A 153 -13.77 -23.24 19.55
C ILE A 153 -12.63 -22.41 18.97
N ARG A 154 -11.81 -21.76 19.81
CA ARG A 154 -10.75 -20.84 19.40
C ARG A 154 -9.81 -21.44 18.37
N ASP A 155 -9.32 -22.66 18.60
CA ASP A 155 -8.41 -23.35 17.68
C ASP A 155 -9.04 -23.58 16.31
N THR A 156 -10.36 -23.85 16.27
CA THR A 156 -11.09 -24.06 15.02
C THR A 156 -11.24 -22.75 14.25
N LEU A 157 -11.58 -21.65 14.94
CA LEU A 157 -11.69 -20.33 14.31
C LEU A 157 -10.34 -19.85 13.78
N MET A 158 -9.27 -19.98 14.59
CA MET A 158 -7.91 -19.61 14.21
C MET A 158 -7.38 -20.45 13.04
N LYS A 159 -7.66 -21.76 13.04
CA LYS A 159 -7.30 -22.62 11.91
C LYS A 159 -7.98 -22.15 10.63
N ASN A 160 -9.27 -21.84 10.68
CA ASN A 160 -10.01 -21.35 9.52
C ASN A 160 -9.47 -20.02 8.98
N VAL A 161 -9.08 -19.10 9.85
CA VAL A 161 -8.41 -17.84 9.45
C VAL A 161 -7.04 -18.14 8.81
N SER A 162 -6.24 -19.00 9.43
CA SER A 162 -4.94 -19.41 8.88
C SER A 162 -5.06 -20.07 7.51
N ASP A 163 -6.06 -20.94 7.32
CA ASP A 163 -6.36 -21.66 6.07
C ASP A 163 -6.61 -20.73 4.89
N ILE A 164 -7.09 -19.52 5.16
CA ILE A 164 -7.40 -18.51 4.13
C ILE A 164 -6.46 -17.31 4.21
N GLN A 165 -5.52 -17.28 5.15
CA GLN A 165 -4.60 -16.16 5.35
C GLN A 165 -3.86 -15.87 4.04
N PHE A 166 -3.39 -16.92 3.35
CA PHE A 166 -2.77 -16.79 2.04
C PHE A 166 -3.71 -16.13 1.00
N ILE A 167 -4.99 -16.50 0.95
CA ILE A 167 -5.99 -15.87 0.06
C ILE A 167 -6.20 -14.41 0.46
N ILE A 168 -6.22 -14.14 1.76
CA ILE A 168 -6.50 -12.84 2.36
C ILE A 168 -5.35 -11.84 2.17
N THR A 169 -4.11 -12.32 2.19
CA THR A 169 -2.88 -11.50 2.12
C THR A 169 -2.23 -11.53 0.75
N SER A 170 -2.66 -12.42 -0.15
CA SER A 170 -2.18 -12.40 -1.53
C SER A 170 -2.66 -11.15 -2.25
N PRO A 171 -1.79 -10.48 -3.03
CA PRO A 171 -2.21 -9.47 -3.98
C PRO A 171 -3.30 -10.04 -4.93
N PRO A 172 -4.38 -9.28 -5.22
CA PRO A 172 -5.42 -9.73 -6.13
C PRO A 172 -4.82 -10.01 -7.52
N GLY A 173 -4.94 -11.25 -8.02
CA GLY A 173 -4.31 -11.67 -9.28
C GLY A 173 -3.15 -12.65 -9.11
N MET A 174 -2.68 -12.88 -7.88
CA MET A 174 -1.75 -13.99 -7.56
C MET A 174 -2.45 -15.32 -7.24
N GLU A 175 -3.78 -15.35 -7.20
CA GLU A 175 -4.55 -16.56 -6.95
C GLU A 175 -4.56 -17.45 -8.21
N ALA A 176 -3.86 -18.59 -8.18
CA ALA A 176 -4.07 -19.61 -9.21
C ALA A 176 -5.53 -20.08 -9.11
N MET A 177 -6.26 -20.21 -10.22
CA MET A 177 -7.66 -20.70 -10.21
C MET A 177 -7.72 -22.16 -10.65
N ASN A 178 -8.55 -22.95 -9.98
CA ASN A 178 -8.98 -24.26 -10.45
C ASN A 178 -9.93 -24.10 -11.67
N PRO A 179 -10.11 -25.16 -12.48
CA PRO A 179 -11.04 -25.12 -13.62
C PRO A 179 -12.51 -24.82 -13.27
N ASP A 180 -12.89 -24.98 -12.00
CA ASP A 180 -14.23 -24.68 -11.48
C ASP A 180 -14.37 -23.24 -10.95
N GLY A 181 -13.33 -22.41 -11.10
CA GLY A 181 -13.30 -21.02 -10.64
C GLY A 181 -12.93 -20.82 -9.17
N SER A 182 -12.67 -21.90 -8.41
CA SER A 182 -12.18 -21.79 -7.04
C SER A 182 -10.70 -21.39 -6.99
N ILE A 183 -10.28 -20.69 -5.93
CA ILE A 183 -8.88 -20.31 -5.74
C ILE A 183 -8.09 -21.56 -5.33
N LYS A 184 -7.07 -21.90 -6.12
CA LYS A 184 -6.03 -22.89 -5.82
C LYS A 184 -5.16 -22.32 -4.70
N VAL A 185 -5.49 -22.68 -3.48
CA VAL A 185 -4.56 -22.60 -2.35
C VAL A 185 -3.41 -23.55 -2.67
N PRO A 186 -2.15 -23.09 -2.77
CA PRO A 186 -1.03 -24.00 -2.93
C PRO A 186 -1.07 -25.00 -1.77
N ASP A 187 -1.03 -26.30 -2.08
CA ASP A 187 -0.78 -27.28 -1.04
C ASP A 187 0.51 -26.86 -0.32
N ALA A 188 0.49 -26.84 1.01
CA ALA A 188 1.70 -26.60 1.77
C ALA A 188 2.76 -27.59 1.26
N PRO A 189 3.99 -27.13 0.92
CA PRO A 189 4.99 -28.00 0.33
C PRO A 189 5.20 -29.21 1.25
N SER A 190 5.24 -30.39 0.64
CA SER A 190 5.45 -31.63 1.38
C SER A 190 6.76 -31.57 2.18
N LYS A 191 6.86 -32.32 3.28
CA LYS A 191 8.11 -32.39 4.05
C LYS A 191 9.29 -32.79 3.17
N GLU A 192 9.04 -33.64 2.18
CA GLU A 192 10.00 -34.08 1.17
C GLU A 192 10.41 -32.95 0.23
N GLU A 193 9.49 -32.09 -0.21
CA GLU A 193 9.82 -30.91 -1.04
C GLU A 193 10.63 -29.87 -0.28
N ILE A 194 10.28 -29.60 0.98
CA ILE A 194 11.05 -28.70 1.85
C ILE A 194 12.47 -29.26 2.04
N GLN A 195 12.59 -30.56 2.30
CA GLN A 195 13.88 -31.22 2.49
C GLN A 195 14.74 -31.16 1.22
N ARG A 196 14.14 -31.39 0.04
CA ARG A 196 14.83 -31.27 -1.25
C ARG A 196 15.38 -29.86 -1.49
N VAL A 197 14.60 -28.81 -1.21
CA VAL A 197 15.06 -27.41 -1.37
C VAL A 197 16.20 -27.08 -0.41
N ILE A 198 16.17 -27.61 0.83
CA ILE A 198 17.25 -27.48 1.80
C ILE A 198 18.52 -28.16 1.31
N ASP A 199 18.39 -29.36 0.73
CA ASP A 199 19.52 -30.15 0.25
C ASP A 199 20.13 -29.53 -1.03
N GLU A 200 19.31 -29.06 -1.97
CA GLU A 200 19.75 -28.30 -3.15
C GLU A 200 20.44 -26.98 -2.74
N GLY A 201 19.94 -26.28 -1.73
CA GLY A 201 20.57 -25.08 -1.19
C GLY A 201 21.93 -25.36 -0.51
N ARG A 202 22.10 -26.56 0.08
CA ARG A 202 23.38 -27.00 0.65
C ARG A 202 24.37 -27.39 -0.44
N GLU A 203 23.94 -28.12 -1.45
CA GLU A 203 24.78 -28.52 -2.58
C GLU A 203 25.26 -27.31 -3.38
N ASN A 204 24.39 -26.33 -3.64
CA ASN A 204 24.77 -25.09 -4.32
C ASN A 204 25.77 -24.27 -3.52
N LYS A 205 25.65 -24.21 -2.19
CA LYS A 205 26.61 -23.52 -1.32
C LYS A 205 27.96 -24.24 -1.24
N LEU A 206 27.98 -25.57 -1.31
CA LEU A 206 29.20 -26.36 -1.44
C LEU A 206 29.85 -26.17 -2.82
N ALA A 207 29.06 -26.14 -3.90
CA ALA A 207 29.53 -25.90 -5.26
C ALA A 207 30.07 -24.46 -5.46
N GLU A 208 29.49 -23.47 -4.78
CA GLU A 208 30.00 -22.09 -4.77
C GLU A 208 31.31 -21.96 -3.99
N LEU A 209 31.49 -22.73 -2.91
CA LEU A 209 32.76 -22.79 -2.17
C LEU A 209 33.86 -23.48 -3.00
N GLU A 210 33.51 -24.51 -3.78
CA GLU A 210 34.44 -25.23 -4.67
C GLU A 210 34.81 -24.44 -5.94
N LYS A 211 33.94 -23.55 -6.43
CA LYS A 211 34.20 -22.69 -7.62
C LYS A 211 35.08 -21.46 -7.35
N SER A 212 35.55 -21.26 -6.11
CA SER A 212 36.49 -20.18 -5.77
C SER A 212 37.96 -20.46 -6.15
N GLY A 213 38.25 -21.60 -6.80
CA GLY A 213 39.51 -21.87 -7.51
C GLY A 213 39.31 -21.84 -9.03
N GLU A 214 40.16 -21.06 -9.71
CA GLU A 214 40.29 -20.86 -11.17
C GLU A 214 39.78 -21.98 -12.10
N MET A 215 38.95 -21.66 -13.10
CA MET A 215 39.36 -21.41 -14.50
C MET A 215 38.15 -21.33 -15.48
N GLU A 216 38.37 -20.61 -16.57
CA GLU A 216 37.47 -20.31 -17.70
C GLU A 216 37.00 -21.55 -18.49
N GLY A 217 35.81 -21.45 -19.11
CA GLY A 217 35.36 -22.39 -20.15
C GLY A 217 34.06 -21.97 -20.83
N LYS A 218 34.15 -21.70 -22.13
CA LYS A 218 33.10 -21.26 -23.08
C LYS A 218 31.87 -22.17 -23.14
N GLN A 219 30.72 -21.61 -23.51
CA GLN A 219 29.55 -22.38 -23.96
C GLN A 219 28.96 -21.83 -25.26
N GLU A 220 28.66 -22.76 -26.17
CA GLU A 220 28.11 -22.57 -27.52
C GLU A 220 26.62 -22.23 -27.53
N ASN A 221 26.22 -21.55 -28.61
CA ASN A 221 24.86 -21.16 -28.97
C ASN A 221 23.88 -22.34 -29.04
N GLN A 222 22.80 -22.25 -28.26
CA GLN A 222 21.51 -22.86 -28.59
C GLN A 222 20.51 -21.75 -28.88
N GLU A 223 19.79 -21.87 -30.00
CA GLU A 223 18.66 -21.01 -30.36
C GLU A 223 17.59 -21.10 -29.27
N SER A 224 17.45 -20.03 -28.49
CA SER A 224 16.45 -19.90 -27.43
C SER A 224 15.07 -19.65 -28.04
N VAL A 225 14.12 -20.53 -27.74
CA VAL A 225 12.70 -20.21 -27.79
C VAL A 225 12.48 -18.97 -26.93
N LYS A 226 11.91 -17.91 -27.52
CA LYS A 226 11.68 -16.65 -26.84
C LYS A 226 10.79 -16.94 -25.61
N PRO A 227 11.28 -16.77 -24.37
CA PRO A 227 10.49 -17.07 -23.19
C PRO A 227 9.24 -16.17 -23.19
N GLU A 228 8.12 -16.71 -22.69
CA GLU A 228 6.95 -15.88 -22.45
C GLU A 228 7.32 -14.75 -21.47
N PRO A 229 6.83 -13.53 -21.70
CA PRO A 229 7.19 -12.39 -20.89
C PRO A 229 6.82 -12.63 -19.43
N ILE A 230 7.75 -12.36 -18.52
CA ILE A 230 7.53 -12.53 -17.08
C ILE A 230 6.56 -11.42 -16.66
N ARG A 231 5.35 -11.82 -16.27
CA ARG A 231 4.33 -10.90 -15.76
C ARG A 231 4.44 -10.76 -14.25
N SER A 232 4.43 -9.52 -13.77
CA SER A 232 4.42 -9.20 -12.35
C SER A 232 3.51 -8.01 -12.08
N GLU A 233 3.07 -7.86 -10.83
CA GLU A 233 2.27 -6.72 -10.42
C GLU A 233 2.83 -6.07 -9.15
N SER A 234 2.58 -4.78 -8.99
CA SER A 234 2.84 -4.05 -7.75
C SER A 234 1.61 -3.31 -7.29
N VAL A 235 1.32 -3.40 -6.00
CA VAL A 235 0.21 -2.68 -5.37
C VAL A 235 0.76 -1.52 -4.53
N THR A 236 0.23 -0.33 -4.75
CA THR A 236 0.46 0.85 -3.89
C THR A 236 -0.86 1.48 -3.48
N TYR A 237 -0.85 2.26 -2.41
CA TYR A 237 -2.03 2.98 -1.92
C TYR A 237 -1.77 4.48 -2.06
N GLU A 238 -2.69 5.20 -2.72
CA GLU A 238 -2.62 6.64 -2.96
C GLU A 238 -3.82 7.33 -2.32
N LYS A 239 -3.59 8.41 -1.57
CA LYS A 239 -4.65 9.27 -1.04
C LYS A 239 -4.95 10.37 -2.06
N GLU A 240 -6.20 10.51 -2.47
CA GLU A 240 -6.65 11.61 -3.32
C GLU A 240 -8.00 12.13 -2.84
N GLY A 241 -8.12 13.43 -2.57
CA GLY A 241 -9.38 14.03 -2.12
C GLY A 241 -9.95 13.48 -0.80
N GLY A 242 -9.10 12.97 0.11
CA GLY A 242 -9.55 12.35 1.35
C GLY A 242 -10.07 10.91 1.20
N MET A 243 -9.92 10.33 0.00
CA MET A 243 -10.27 8.95 -0.31
C MET A 243 -8.97 8.16 -0.54
N CYS A 244 -8.97 6.89 -0.18
CA CYS A 244 -7.83 6.01 -0.40
C CYS A 244 -8.07 5.19 -1.67
N TYR A 245 -7.06 5.05 -2.50
CA TYR A 245 -7.11 4.29 -3.74
C TYR A 245 -6.02 3.23 -3.75
N LYS A 246 -6.36 2.03 -4.17
CA LYS A 246 -5.42 0.97 -4.52
C LYS A 246 -5.04 1.12 -5.98
N ILE A 247 -3.74 1.17 -6.20
CA ILE A 247 -3.11 1.27 -7.50
C ILE A 247 -2.44 -0.08 -7.77
N THR A 248 -2.90 -0.79 -8.80
CA THR A 248 -2.25 -2.02 -9.26
C THR A 248 -1.54 -1.74 -10.57
N THR A 249 -0.21 -1.83 -10.56
CA THR A 249 0.63 -1.66 -11.77
C THR A 249 1.09 -3.02 -12.24
N PHE A 250 0.76 -3.37 -13.49
CA PHE A 250 1.15 -4.62 -14.15
C PHE A 250 2.39 -4.39 -15.02
N TYR A 251 3.34 -5.31 -14.95
CA TYR A 251 4.59 -5.29 -15.69
C TYR A 251 4.73 -6.57 -16.52
N ALA A 252 5.24 -6.44 -17.73
CA ALA A 252 5.75 -7.55 -18.54
C ALA A 252 7.24 -7.30 -18.82
N ASP A 253 8.09 -8.25 -18.44
CA ASP A 253 9.56 -8.13 -18.55
C ASP A 253 10.13 -6.85 -17.88
N GLY A 254 9.50 -6.45 -16.77
CA GLY A 254 9.88 -5.25 -16.02
C GLY A 254 9.42 -3.93 -16.64
N VAL A 255 8.74 -3.96 -17.80
CA VAL A 255 8.14 -2.79 -18.42
C VAL A 255 6.67 -2.69 -18.00
N GLN A 256 6.24 -1.52 -17.55
CA GLN A 256 4.86 -1.29 -17.15
C GLN A 256 3.93 -1.37 -18.38
N GLU A 257 2.98 -2.30 -18.35
CA GLU A 257 1.98 -2.45 -19.40
C GLU A 257 0.66 -1.76 -19.06
N LYS A 258 0.25 -1.82 -17.79
CA LYS A 258 -1.09 -1.38 -17.36
C LYS A 258 -1.06 -0.86 -15.93
N LYS A 259 -1.87 0.17 -15.63
CA LYS A 259 -2.07 0.69 -14.28
C LYS A 259 -3.57 0.80 -14.02
N ASP A 260 -4.06 0.02 -13.07
CA ASP A 260 -5.45 0.07 -12.62
C ASP A 260 -5.52 0.84 -11.29
N LYS A 261 -6.53 1.71 -11.15
CA LYS A 261 -6.77 2.52 -9.96
C LYS A 261 -8.20 2.25 -9.49
N GLY A 262 -8.36 1.79 -8.25
CA GLY A 262 -9.66 1.56 -7.63
C GLY A 262 -9.71 2.19 -6.25
N GLU A 263 -10.83 2.81 -5.89
CA GLU A 263 -11.07 3.26 -4.52
C GLU A 263 -11.08 2.04 -3.57
N VAL A 264 -10.53 2.19 -2.37
CA VAL A 264 -10.57 1.12 -1.35
C VAL A 264 -11.57 1.45 -0.25
N PRO A 265 -12.09 0.43 0.47
CA PRO A 265 -12.99 0.66 1.59
C PRO A 265 -12.34 1.54 2.68
N LYS A 266 -13.18 2.26 3.45
CA LYS A 266 -12.73 3.11 4.55
C LYS A 266 -11.89 2.39 5.62
N MET A 267 -12.00 1.07 5.76
CA MET A 267 -11.15 0.29 6.65
C MET A 267 -9.68 0.26 6.18
N ASP A 268 -9.45 0.32 4.86
CA ASP A 268 -8.12 0.32 4.26
C ASP A 268 -7.51 1.72 4.19
N TYR A 269 -8.20 2.74 4.72
CA TYR A 269 -7.70 4.12 4.79
C TYR A 269 -6.49 4.26 5.71
N VAL A 270 -6.23 3.26 6.56
CA VAL A 270 -4.98 3.12 7.33
C VAL A 270 -3.76 2.99 6.41
N TYR A 271 -3.87 2.30 5.27
CA TYR A 271 -2.77 2.14 4.31
C TYR A 271 -2.44 3.45 3.58
N CYS A 272 -3.38 4.39 3.56
CA CYS A 272 -3.19 5.75 3.04
C CYS A 272 -2.92 6.80 4.13
N GLY A 273 -2.82 6.41 5.41
CA GLY A 273 -2.64 7.34 6.53
C GLY A 273 -3.77 8.38 6.64
N ILE A 274 -4.99 8.03 6.25
CA ILE A 274 -6.17 8.92 6.36
C ILE A 274 -6.84 8.77 7.73
N LEU A 275 -6.77 7.57 8.31
CA LEU A 275 -7.13 7.34 9.70
C LEU A 275 -5.85 7.40 10.53
N ASP A 276 -5.71 8.45 11.34
CA ASP A 276 -4.91 8.35 12.57
C ASP A 276 -5.57 7.27 13.44
N TYR A 277 -4.78 6.47 14.14
CA TYR A 277 -5.29 5.43 15.03
C TYR A 277 -6.25 6.08 16.05
N VAL A 278 -7.56 6.02 15.77
CA VAL A 278 -8.55 6.79 16.52
C VAL A 278 -8.69 6.14 17.89
N ASP A 279 -8.22 6.84 18.91
CA ASP A 279 -8.60 6.63 20.31
C ASP A 279 -10.12 6.80 20.41
N TYR A 280 -10.85 5.69 20.40
CA TYR A 280 -12.27 5.67 20.75
C TYR A 280 -12.38 5.88 22.26
N GLY A 281 -12.40 7.15 22.65
CA GLY A 281 -12.43 7.56 24.04
C GLY A 281 -13.60 6.97 24.84
N GLY A 282 -13.37 6.85 26.15
CA GLY A 282 -14.44 6.87 27.14
C GLY A 282 -14.81 5.54 27.77
N GLY A 283 -13.83 4.73 28.18
CA GLY A 283 -14.06 3.62 29.10
C GLY A 283 -12.78 2.84 29.30
N ASN A 284 -12.43 2.53 30.54
CA ASN A 284 -11.30 1.66 30.89
C ASN A 284 -11.57 0.21 30.45
N VAL A 285 -11.64 -0.01 29.14
CA VAL A 285 -11.48 -1.32 28.52
C VAL A 285 -10.04 -1.33 28.04
N LYS A 286 -9.16 -2.08 28.72
CA LYS A 286 -7.90 -2.49 28.12
C LYS A 286 -8.28 -3.31 26.90
N GLN A 287 -8.25 -2.68 25.74
CA GLN A 287 -8.51 -3.34 24.48
C GLN A 287 -7.27 -4.21 24.21
N GLU A 288 -7.38 -5.50 24.52
CA GLU A 288 -6.41 -6.48 24.06
C GLU A 288 -6.47 -6.49 22.53
N VAL A 289 -5.35 -6.07 21.92
CA VAL A 289 -5.11 -6.14 20.49
C VAL A 289 -5.35 -7.58 20.03
N PRO A 290 -5.97 -7.82 18.85
CA PRO A 290 -6.16 -9.16 18.32
C PRO A 290 -4.83 -9.93 18.28
N GLU A 291 -4.84 -11.18 18.75
CA GLU A 291 -3.63 -11.96 19.04
C GLU A 291 -2.75 -12.27 17.80
N ASN A 292 -3.24 -11.89 16.62
CA ASN A 292 -2.64 -12.05 15.30
C ASN A 292 -2.12 -10.73 14.70
N TRP A 293 -2.34 -9.58 15.33
CA TRP A 293 -1.60 -8.33 15.12
C TRP A 293 -0.52 -8.11 16.19
N ASP A 294 -0.39 -9.07 17.11
CA ASP A 294 0.56 -9.05 18.21
C ASP A 294 2.03 -9.03 17.82
N TYR A 295 2.36 -9.33 16.55
CA TYR A 295 3.75 -9.35 16.12
C TYR A 295 4.35 -7.93 16.22
N LEU A 296 3.71 -6.89 15.70
CA LEU A 296 4.31 -5.55 15.60
C LEU A 296 4.51 -4.79 16.93
N VAL A 297 3.96 -5.24 18.07
CA VAL A 297 3.80 -4.32 19.23
C VAL A 297 3.85 -4.96 20.62
N LYS A 298 3.95 -6.30 20.79
CA LYS A 298 3.91 -6.90 22.14
C LYS A 298 5.08 -6.52 23.03
N GLU A 299 6.27 -6.49 22.45
CA GLU A 299 7.49 -6.11 23.16
C GLU A 299 7.88 -4.72 22.68
N GLN A 300 7.25 -3.70 23.25
CA GLN A 300 7.67 -2.31 23.09
C GLN A 300 8.17 -1.83 24.44
N ASN A 301 9.34 -1.21 24.48
CA ASN A 301 9.79 -0.50 25.67
C ASN A 301 9.41 0.99 25.55
N PRO A 302 8.27 1.43 26.12
CA PRO A 302 7.81 2.81 25.96
C PRO A 302 8.75 3.85 26.60
N GLU A 303 9.56 3.43 27.58
CA GLU A 303 10.55 4.29 28.24
C GLU A 303 11.82 4.47 27.38
N SER A 304 12.05 3.57 26.42
CA SER A 304 13.20 3.64 25.52
C SER A 304 13.01 4.70 24.45
N ASN A 305 14.00 5.58 24.31
CA ASN A 305 14.12 6.49 23.20
C ASN A 305 14.84 5.85 22.00
N LEU A 306 15.10 4.53 22.01
CA LEU A 306 15.79 3.83 20.93
C LEU A 306 14.79 3.01 20.11
N THR A 307 14.87 3.09 18.78
CA THR A 307 14.09 2.28 17.85
C THR A 307 14.97 1.53 16.85
N LEU A 308 14.44 0.44 16.32
CA LEU A 308 14.97 -0.18 15.11
C LEU A 308 14.62 0.72 13.92
N GLN A 309 15.63 1.08 13.12
CA GLN A 309 15.46 1.90 11.93
C GLN A 309 16.12 1.18 10.76
N TYR A 310 15.57 1.31 9.56
CA TYR A 310 16.06 0.59 8.38
C TYR A 310 16.27 1.50 7.20
N THR A 311 17.16 1.12 6.29
CA THR A 311 17.34 1.77 4.99
C THR A 311 17.26 0.72 3.87
N VAL A 312 16.89 1.17 2.68
CA VAL A 312 16.99 0.39 1.43
C VAL A 312 17.94 1.06 0.43
N ASP A 313 18.74 2.03 0.90
CA ASP A 313 19.77 2.73 0.13
C ASP A 313 21.08 2.93 0.94
N LYS A 314 21.59 1.86 1.55
CA LYS A 314 22.77 1.84 2.43
C LYS A 314 24.03 2.44 1.79
N LYS A 315 24.25 2.19 0.50
CA LYS A 315 25.40 2.72 -0.27
C LYS A 315 25.19 4.15 -0.77
N GLY A 316 24.03 4.75 -0.54
CA GLY A 316 23.81 6.18 -0.78
C GLY A 316 24.85 7.00 -0.02
N GLU A 317 25.22 8.17 -0.54
CA GLU A 317 26.20 9.06 0.10
C GLU A 317 25.81 9.37 1.55
N LYS A 318 24.50 9.43 1.82
CA LYS A 318 23.89 9.62 3.14
C LYS A 318 22.63 8.77 3.26
N PRO A 319 22.77 7.49 3.66
CA PRO A 319 21.65 6.57 3.72
C PRO A 319 20.60 7.06 4.72
N TYR A 320 19.37 7.20 4.25
CA TYR A 320 18.24 7.57 5.11
C TYR A 320 17.69 6.33 5.81
N TYR A 321 17.53 6.40 7.13
CA TYR A 321 16.94 5.35 7.95
C TYR A 321 15.51 5.73 8.34
N TYR A 322 14.56 4.93 7.87
CA TYR A 322 13.15 4.99 8.25
C TYR A 322 13.01 4.52 9.71
N ASP A 323 12.43 5.36 10.56
CA ASP A 323 12.08 4.97 11.93
C ASP A 323 10.87 4.02 11.91
N SER A 324 11.07 2.78 12.32
CA SER A 324 10.00 1.77 12.32
C SER A 324 9.00 1.94 13.46
N GLY A 325 9.37 2.70 14.50
CA GLY A 325 8.64 2.77 15.76
C GLY A 325 8.76 1.56 16.68
N ILE A 326 9.54 0.54 16.30
CA ILE A 326 9.81 -0.62 17.15
C ILE A 326 10.86 -0.24 18.21
N ARG A 327 10.41 0.03 19.44
CA ARG A 327 11.23 0.48 20.57
C ARG A 327 11.94 -0.67 21.26
N VAL A 328 13.26 -0.64 21.25
CA VAL A 328 14.13 -1.68 21.84
C VAL A 328 14.41 -1.39 23.32
N ALA A 329 15.08 -2.30 24.03
CA ALA A 329 15.45 -2.08 25.42
C ALA A 329 16.43 -0.90 25.62
N LEU A 330 16.46 -0.31 26.83
CA LEU A 330 17.29 0.87 27.18
C LEU A 330 18.80 0.65 26.98
N ASN A 331 19.24 -0.60 27.03
CA ASN A 331 20.63 -1.02 26.77
C ASN A 331 20.93 -1.19 25.26
N GLY A 332 19.97 -0.91 24.37
CA GLY A 332 20.15 -1.03 22.93
C GLY A 332 20.11 -2.48 22.42
N THR A 333 19.40 -3.39 23.10
CA THR A 333 19.15 -4.75 22.60
C THR A 333 17.72 -4.90 22.10
N ALA A 334 17.56 -5.50 20.92
CA ALA A 334 16.26 -5.88 20.36
C ALA A 334 15.94 -7.34 20.72
N SER A 335 14.68 -7.64 21.00
CA SER A 335 14.25 -9.02 21.17
C SER A 335 14.14 -9.77 19.84
N TYR A 336 13.94 -11.09 19.90
CA TYR A 336 13.64 -11.91 18.73
C TYR A 336 12.43 -11.41 17.97
N GLU A 337 11.32 -11.11 18.66
CA GLU A 337 10.09 -10.65 18.00
C GLU A 337 10.29 -9.27 17.37
N GLN A 338 10.91 -8.32 18.08
CA GLN A 338 11.24 -7.00 17.54
C GLN A 338 12.12 -7.08 16.30
N PHE A 339 13.13 -7.96 16.30
CA PHE A 339 14.01 -8.15 15.16
C PHE A 339 13.30 -8.84 13.99
N LYS A 340 12.39 -9.78 14.29
CA LYS A 340 11.52 -10.43 13.31
C LYS A 340 10.61 -9.42 12.61
N ASP A 341 10.01 -8.50 13.36
CA ASP A 341 9.11 -7.47 12.82
C ASP A 341 9.81 -6.51 11.87
N ILE A 342 10.99 -5.99 12.26
CA ILE A 342 11.74 -5.09 11.40
C ILE A 342 12.19 -5.81 10.11
N LEU A 343 12.57 -7.09 10.20
CA LEU A 343 12.92 -7.89 9.02
C LEU A 343 11.74 -8.05 8.06
N TYR A 344 10.52 -8.19 8.58
CA TYR A 344 9.31 -8.20 7.75
C TYR A 344 9.05 -6.84 7.07
N GLN A 345 9.25 -5.72 7.77
CA GLN A 345 9.14 -4.40 7.14
C GLN A 345 10.18 -4.20 6.03
N VAL A 346 11.42 -4.60 6.30
CA VAL A 346 12.52 -4.53 5.34
C VAL A 346 12.25 -5.42 4.12
N SER A 347 11.76 -6.64 4.30
CA SER A 347 11.47 -7.53 3.17
C SER A 347 10.40 -6.92 2.25
N VAL A 348 9.33 -6.35 2.81
CA VAL A 348 8.29 -5.67 2.03
C VAL A 348 8.88 -4.50 1.24
N LYS A 349 9.70 -3.65 1.88
CA LYS A 349 10.26 -2.44 1.25
C LYS A 349 11.36 -2.74 0.23
N SER A 350 12.14 -3.78 0.45
CA SER A 350 13.23 -4.20 -0.45
C SER A 350 12.79 -5.21 -1.51
N LYS A 351 11.50 -5.60 -1.54
CA LYS A 351 10.95 -6.66 -2.40
C LYS A 351 11.61 -8.03 -2.17
N GLY A 352 11.92 -8.33 -0.91
CA GLY A 352 12.41 -9.62 -0.45
C GLY A 352 11.32 -10.63 -0.15
N TYR A 353 11.74 -11.83 0.25
CA TYR A 353 10.87 -12.95 0.62
C TYR A 353 10.97 -13.25 2.11
N VAL A 354 9.86 -13.71 2.70
CA VAL A 354 9.82 -14.15 4.10
C VAL A 354 9.18 -15.53 4.15
N VAL A 355 9.80 -16.43 4.92
CA VAL A 355 9.26 -17.73 5.27
C VAL A 355 9.37 -17.88 6.79
N GLU A 356 8.23 -18.02 7.46
CA GLU A 356 8.18 -18.25 8.90
C GLU A 356 7.79 -19.72 9.17
N ASP A 357 8.47 -20.33 10.13
CA ASP A 357 8.18 -21.68 10.63
C ASP A 357 8.33 -21.64 12.16
N LYS A 358 7.91 -22.69 12.85
CA LYS A 358 7.88 -22.74 14.32
C LYS A 358 9.25 -22.42 14.91
N GLY A 359 9.38 -21.24 15.50
CA GLY A 359 10.59 -20.75 16.18
C GLY A 359 11.71 -20.26 15.26
N LYS A 360 11.46 -20.03 13.97
CA LYS A 360 12.47 -19.47 13.05
C LYS A 360 11.83 -18.69 11.91
N MET A 361 12.53 -17.66 11.44
CA MET A 361 12.16 -16.92 10.24
C MET A 361 13.36 -16.85 9.31
N LEU A 362 13.13 -17.16 8.04
CA LEU A 362 14.04 -16.94 6.94
C LEU A 362 13.57 -15.73 6.14
N VAL A 363 14.43 -14.73 6.01
CA VAL A 363 14.20 -13.56 5.16
C VAL A 363 15.26 -13.54 4.06
N ILE A 364 14.85 -13.35 2.80
CA ILE A 364 15.76 -13.22 1.67
C ILE A 364 15.63 -11.80 1.14
N VAL A 365 16.67 -11.00 1.32
CA VAL A 365 16.75 -9.62 0.80
C VAL A 365 18.07 -9.47 0.03
N GLU A 366 18.03 -8.80 -1.12
CA GLU A 366 19.17 -8.75 -2.07
C GLU A 366 19.73 -10.12 -2.47
N GLY A 367 18.88 -11.15 -2.51
CA GLY A 367 19.31 -12.52 -2.77
C GLY A 367 20.12 -13.16 -1.64
N LYS A 368 20.26 -12.51 -0.49
CA LYS A 368 21.00 -13.00 0.67
C LYS A 368 20.04 -13.47 1.77
N PRO A 369 20.21 -14.69 2.30
CA PRO A 369 19.36 -15.20 3.36
C PRO A 369 19.78 -14.69 4.74
N ILE A 370 18.82 -14.28 5.53
CA ILE A 370 18.92 -13.96 6.95
C ILE A 370 18.05 -14.97 7.70
N LEU A 371 18.66 -15.80 8.55
CA LEU A 371 17.95 -16.78 9.36
C LEU A 371 17.98 -16.33 10.82
N VAL A 372 16.81 -16.00 11.37
CA VAL A 372 16.62 -15.72 12.79
C VAL A 372 15.90 -16.88 13.46
N LYS A 373 16.27 -17.17 14.71
CA LYS A 373 15.70 -18.28 15.50
C LYS A 373 15.31 -17.78 16.88
N ASP A 374 14.18 -18.26 17.38
CA ASP A 374 13.64 -17.92 18.69
C ASP A 374 14.51 -18.40 19.87
N ALA A 375 15.41 -19.35 19.62
CA ALA A 375 16.44 -19.79 20.56
C ALA A 375 17.38 -18.65 20.96
N LYS A 376 17.61 -17.67 20.07
CA LYS A 376 18.31 -16.42 20.38
C LYS A 376 17.27 -15.37 20.73
N LYS A 377 17.16 -15.07 22.02
CA LYS A 377 16.12 -14.19 22.58
C LYS A 377 16.36 -12.71 22.33
N GLU A 378 17.63 -12.29 22.26
CA GLU A 378 18.01 -10.89 22.11
C GLU A 378 19.17 -10.73 21.12
N TYR A 379 19.19 -9.58 20.48
CA TYR A 379 20.15 -9.13 19.49
C TYR A 379 20.68 -7.76 19.92
N SER A 380 21.97 -7.68 20.19
CA SER A 380 22.66 -6.40 20.41
C SER A 380 22.76 -5.58 19.14
N LYS A 381 22.99 -4.28 19.29
CA LYS A 381 23.26 -3.36 18.18
C LYS A 381 24.36 -3.89 17.26
N GLU A 382 25.48 -4.34 17.82
CA GLU A 382 26.63 -4.84 17.05
C GLU A 382 26.27 -6.12 16.28
N GLU A 383 25.46 -7.00 16.87
CA GLU A 383 24.99 -8.21 16.19
C GLU A 383 24.09 -7.88 15.00
N ILE A 384 23.12 -6.98 15.17
CA ILE A 384 22.26 -6.52 14.08
C ILE A 384 23.09 -5.90 12.97
N GLU A 385 23.97 -4.94 13.29
CA GLU A 385 24.83 -4.29 12.29
C GLU A 385 25.76 -5.30 11.59
N SER A 386 26.22 -6.35 12.28
CA SER A 386 27.06 -7.40 11.69
C SER A 386 26.32 -8.24 10.64
N ILE A 387 25.03 -8.51 10.85
CA ILE A 387 24.18 -9.25 9.90
C ILE A 387 24.10 -8.48 8.59
N PHE A 388 23.95 -7.15 8.67
CA PHE A 388 23.79 -6.30 7.50
C PHE A 388 25.09 -5.82 6.88
N LYS A 389 26.25 -6.16 7.45
CA LYS A 389 27.56 -5.65 7.01
C LYS A 389 27.81 -5.85 5.51
N ASP A 390 27.48 -7.03 5.00
CA ASP A 390 27.75 -7.40 3.61
C ASP A 390 26.59 -7.06 2.65
N PHE A 391 25.48 -6.50 3.14
CA PHE A 391 24.37 -6.05 2.30
C PHE A 391 24.73 -4.73 1.61
N GLU A 392 24.27 -4.55 0.37
CA GLU A 392 24.63 -3.42 -0.46
C GLU A 392 23.65 -2.25 -0.35
N LYS A 393 22.35 -2.53 -0.21
CA LYS A 393 21.27 -1.54 -0.21
C LYS A 393 20.54 -1.52 1.12
N VAL A 394 20.44 -2.64 1.81
CA VAL A 394 19.67 -2.79 3.04
C VAL A 394 20.58 -2.68 4.25
N ASP A 395 20.13 -1.93 5.26
CA ASP A 395 20.75 -1.90 6.59
C ASP A 395 19.68 -1.75 7.65
N ILE A 396 19.95 -2.25 8.86
CA ILE A 396 19.12 -2.08 10.04
C ILE A 396 20.01 -1.61 11.19
N ARG A 397 19.57 -0.59 11.92
CA ARG A 397 20.30 -0.02 13.06
C ARG A 397 19.39 0.26 14.23
N ILE A 398 19.97 0.27 15.42
CA ILE A 398 19.33 0.79 16.63
C ILE A 398 19.79 2.24 16.81
N MET A 399 18.84 3.16 16.78
CA MET A 399 19.08 4.61 16.79
C MET A 399 18.05 5.31 17.69
N GLU A 400 18.31 6.56 18.08
CA GLU A 400 17.30 7.34 18.79
C GLU A 400 16.05 7.55 17.91
N THR A 401 14.88 7.34 18.50
CA THR A 401 13.59 7.53 17.84
C THR A 401 13.39 8.98 17.43
N ARG A 402 12.77 9.12 16.26
CA ARG A 402 12.31 10.35 15.65
C ARG A 402 10.80 10.52 15.78
N ILE A 403 10.08 9.45 16.14
CA ILE A 403 8.63 9.49 16.36
C ILE A 403 8.28 10.41 17.54
N GLY A 404 7.37 11.35 17.28
CA GLY A 404 6.98 12.38 18.24
C GLY A 404 7.93 13.58 18.31
N LYS A 405 9.04 13.56 17.56
CA LYS A 405 9.78 14.79 17.20
C LYS A 405 9.13 15.33 15.92
N SER A 406 9.02 16.66 15.78
CA SER A 406 8.40 17.26 14.59
C SER A 406 9.08 16.73 13.34
N GLU A 407 8.35 16.02 12.49
CA GLU A 407 8.85 15.63 11.15
C GLU A 407 9.40 16.89 10.48
N SER A 408 10.61 16.78 9.94
CA SER A 408 11.18 17.88 9.19
C SER A 408 10.28 18.17 7.98
N LEU A 409 10.19 19.44 7.60
CA LEU A 409 9.37 19.86 6.46
C LEU A 409 9.73 19.06 5.20
N GLU A 410 11.01 18.77 5.08
CA GLU A 410 11.66 18.05 4.01
C GLU A 410 11.19 16.59 3.91
N GLU A 411 11.03 15.96 5.06
CA GLU A 411 10.55 14.58 5.20
C GLU A 411 9.07 14.46 4.86
N ARG A 412 8.27 15.50 5.18
CA ARG A 412 6.85 15.58 4.77
C ARG A 412 6.69 15.75 3.27
N ILE A 413 7.55 16.53 2.63
CA ILE A 413 7.50 16.78 1.17
C ILE A 413 7.75 15.48 0.40
N VAL A 414 8.71 14.66 0.83
CA VAL A 414 9.08 13.42 0.12
C VAL A 414 8.20 12.24 0.48
N SER A 415 7.85 12.06 1.76
CA SER A 415 6.94 10.97 2.18
C SER A 415 5.56 11.08 1.55
N LYS A 416 5.06 12.30 1.35
CA LYS A 416 3.78 12.55 0.65
C LYS A 416 3.91 12.58 -0.87
N GLN A 417 5.09 12.27 -1.41
CA GLN A 417 5.39 12.29 -2.85
C GLN A 417 4.93 13.59 -3.53
N ALA A 418 5.29 14.74 -2.96
CA ALA A 418 4.88 16.03 -3.48
C ALA A 418 5.28 16.19 -4.96
N LYS A 419 4.32 16.07 -5.88
CA LYS A 419 4.59 16.33 -7.31
C LYS A 419 4.02 17.66 -7.78
N ASN A 420 3.10 18.25 -7.03
CA ASN A 420 2.44 19.47 -7.45
C ASN A 420 3.22 20.68 -6.95
N VAL A 421 3.57 21.57 -7.88
CA VAL A 421 4.10 22.89 -7.58
C VAL A 421 3.12 23.91 -8.14
N LYS A 422 2.73 24.88 -7.32
CA LYS A 422 1.89 26.01 -7.73
C LYS A 422 2.78 27.24 -7.84
N ILE A 423 2.99 27.72 -9.06
CA ILE A 423 3.77 28.93 -9.35
C ILE A 423 2.76 30.04 -9.66
N ALA A 424 2.62 31.00 -8.74
CA ALA A 424 1.52 31.96 -8.71
C ALA A 424 0.15 31.24 -8.80
N ASP A 425 -0.57 31.37 -9.91
CA ASP A 425 -1.86 30.71 -10.13
C ASP A 425 -1.78 29.45 -11.01
N LYS A 426 -0.59 29.13 -11.53
CA LYS A 426 -0.38 27.97 -12.41
C LYS A 426 0.07 26.76 -11.59
N SER A 427 -0.67 25.65 -11.68
CA SER A 427 -0.23 24.37 -11.14
C SER A 427 0.58 23.61 -12.20
N ILE A 428 1.72 23.08 -11.78
CA ILE A 428 2.59 22.21 -12.58
C ILE A 428 2.81 20.91 -11.82
N GLU A 429 2.93 19.81 -12.55
CA GLU A 429 3.37 18.53 -12.00
C GLU A 429 4.86 18.35 -12.31
N LEU A 430 5.65 18.00 -11.30
CA LEU A 430 7.07 17.73 -11.45
C LEU A 430 7.28 16.45 -12.26
N GLU A 431 8.18 16.53 -13.25
CA GLU A 431 8.58 15.38 -14.07
C GLU A 431 9.27 14.29 -13.22
N THR A 432 9.84 14.67 -12.08
CA THR A 432 10.43 13.76 -11.11
C THR A 432 10.18 14.23 -9.69
N ASN A 433 9.91 13.26 -8.82
CA ASN A 433 9.61 13.51 -7.42
C ASN A 433 10.79 14.22 -6.73
N PRO A 434 10.50 15.12 -5.78
CA PRO A 434 11.50 15.66 -4.89
C PRO A 434 12.22 14.53 -4.15
N ILE A 435 13.48 14.76 -3.79
CA ILE A 435 14.29 13.80 -3.05
C ILE A 435 14.79 14.45 -1.77
N VAL A 436 14.87 13.67 -0.68
CA VAL A 436 15.59 14.12 0.52
C VAL A 436 17.01 13.63 0.39
N LYS A 437 17.94 14.58 0.44
CA LYS A 437 19.35 14.32 0.66
C LYS A 437 19.78 15.27 1.76
N ASP A 438 20.56 14.81 2.73
CA ASP A 438 21.09 15.73 3.76
C ASP A 438 20.05 16.47 4.62
N GLU A 439 18.88 15.88 4.85
CA GLU A 439 17.77 16.58 5.53
C GLU A 439 17.34 17.86 4.77
N ARG A 440 17.55 17.86 3.44
CA ARG A 440 17.15 18.92 2.51
C ARG A 440 16.39 18.33 1.34
N VAL A 441 15.39 19.07 0.87
CA VAL A 441 14.67 18.69 -0.35
C VAL A 441 15.45 19.21 -1.54
N LEU A 442 15.77 18.31 -2.46
CA LEU A 442 16.23 18.66 -3.80
C LEU A 442 15.07 18.57 -4.77
N LEU A 443 14.96 19.57 -5.63
CA LEU A 443 13.89 19.74 -6.61
C LEU A 443 14.47 19.82 -8.03
N PRO A 444 13.69 19.45 -9.07
CA PRO A 444 14.13 19.52 -10.46
C PRO A 444 14.29 20.98 -10.90
N VAL A 445 15.53 21.47 -10.83
CA VAL A 445 15.86 22.89 -10.96
C VAL A 445 15.46 23.43 -12.33
N GLU A 446 15.76 22.70 -13.39
CA GLU A 446 15.53 23.15 -14.77
C GLU A 446 14.04 23.36 -15.07
N GLN A 447 13.19 22.44 -14.61
CA GLN A 447 11.76 22.52 -14.82
C GLN A 447 11.18 23.74 -14.10
N ILE A 448 11.50 23.90 -12.81
CA ILE A 448 11.01 25.01 -12.00
C ILE A 448 11.51 26.35 -12.56
N ALA A 449 12.78 26.43 -12.94
CA ALA A 449 13.36 27.65 -13.51
C ALA A 449 12.66 28.06 -14.83
N LYS A 450 12.42 27.11 -15.75
CA LYS A 450 11.69 27.37 -17.01
C LYS A 450 10.27 27.88 -16.74
N GLU A 451 9.59 27.29 -15.77
CA GLU A 451 8.23 27.66 -15.37
C GLU A 451 8.17 29.06 -14.71
N LEU A 452 9.26 29.49 -14.07
CA LEU A 452 9.45 30.86 -13.58
C LEU A 452 9.83 31.85 -14.70
N GLY A 453 9.92 31.40 -15.95
CA GLY A 453 10.32 32.22 -17.09
C GLY A 453 11.83 32.44 -17.23
N ALA A 454 12.65 31.66 -16.53
CA ALA A 454 14.10 31.71 -16.68
C ALA A 454 14.55 30.95 -17.94
N THR A 455 15.60 31.45 -18.57
CA THR A 455 16.36 30.70 -19.59
C THR A 455 17.33 29.74 -18.90
N VAL A 456 17.46 28.54 -19.45
CA VAL A 456 18.31 27.47 -18.89
C VAL A 456 19.38 27.09 -19.91
N GLU A 457 20.63 27.24 -19.53
CA GLU A 457 21.81 26.87 -20.33
C GLU A 457 22.62 25.82 -19.57
N ARG A 458 22.76 24.64 -20.16
CA ARG A 458 23.60 23.56 -19.63
C ARG A 458 24.89 23.47 -20.44
N LYS A 459 26.05 23.46 -19.76
CA LYS A 459 27.35 23.26 -20.38
C LYS A 459 28.21 22.34 -19.51
N GLY A 460 28.25 21.06 -19.87
CA GLY A 460 28.94 20.04 -19.09
C GLY A 460 28.27 19.83 -17.74
N ASP A 461 29.04 20.04 -16.66
CA ASP A 461 28.63 19.95 -15.26
C ASP A 461 28.06 21.27 -14.69
N VAL A 462 27.97 22.31 -15.52
CA VAL A 462 27.48 23.63 -15.13
C VAL A 462 26.08 23.88 -15.67
N LEU A 463 25.17 24.24 -14.77
CA LEU A 463 23.81 24.69 -15.09
C LEU A 463 23.70 26.19 -14.80
N THR A 464 23.43 26.98 -15.82
CA THR A 464 23.25 28.44 -15.73
C THR A 464 21.80 28.81 -16.00
N LEU A 465 21.20 29.55 -15.08
CA LEU A 465 19.82 30.00 -15.13
C LEU A 465 19.81 31.52 -15.19
N LYS A 466 19.11 32.12 -16.15
CA LYS A 466 19.00 33.58 -16.27
C LYS A 466 17.54 34.00 -16.32
N LYS A 467 17.15 34.89 -15.42
CA LYS A 467 15.84 35.53 -15.40
C LYS A 467 16.04 37.03 -15.17
N ASP A 468 15.52 37.84 -16.07
CA ASP A 468 15.72 39.30 -16.07
C ASP A 468 17.22 39.64 -16.02
N ASN A 469 17.67 40.37 -15.00
CA ASN A 469 19.09 40.71 -14.76
C ASN A 469 19.79 39.75 -13.80
N ASN A 470 19.11 38.69 -13.34
CA ASN A 470 19.63 37.74 -12.36
C ASN A 470 20.18 36.48 -13.04
N VAL A 471 21.32 36.02 -12.54
CA VAL A 471 22.04 34.83 -12.99
C VAL A 471 22.31 33.93 -11.81
N VAL A 472 21.90 32.66 -11.92
CA VAL A 472 22.19 31.59 -10.96
C VAL A 472 23.00 30.52 -11.66
N VAL A 473 24.10 30.11 -11.05
CA VAL A 473 24.97 29.06 -11.58
C VAL A 473 25.10 27.95 -10.54
N TYR A 474 24.66 26.75 -10.92
CA TYR A 474 24.90 25.53 -10.19
C TYR A 474 26.02 24.73 -10.88
N LYS A 475 26.75 23.95 -10.08
CA LYS A 475 27.71 22.97 -10.57
C LYS A 475 27.42 21.62 -9.94
N ASP A 476 27.41 20.56 -10.74
CA ASP A 476 27.19 19.20 -10.27
C ASP A 476 28.17 18.84 -9.14
N LYS A 477 27.65 18.24 -8.07
CA LYS A 477 28.41 17.79 -6.89
C LYS A 477 29.23 18.89 -6.21
N ASN A 478 28.79 20.14 -6.31
CA ASN A 478 29.42 21.27 -5.65
C ASN A 478 28.40 21.99 -4.74
N ASP A 479 28.69 22.05 -3.45
CA ASP A 479 27.87 22.73 -2.43
C ASP A 479 27.98 24.27 -2.50
N THR A 480 28.69 24.81 -3.48
CA THR A 480 28.81 26.25 -3.74
C THR A 480 28.12 26.62 -5.05
N ILE A 481 27.15 27.53 -4.96
CA ILE A 481 26.39 28.08 -6.10
C ILE A 481 26.78 29.54 -6.31
N SER A 482 26.69 30.05 -7.54
CA SER A 482 26.97 31.47 -7.83
C SER A 482 25.69 32.24 -8.12
N LEU A 483 25.43 33.28 -7.33
CA LEU A 483 24.28 34.18 -7.42
C LEU A 483 24.74 35.56 -7.86
N ASN A 484 24.48 35.95 -9.11
CA ASN A 484 24.98 37.19 -9.71
C ASN A 484 26.51 37.35 -9.57
N GLY A 485 27.25 36.24 -9.69
CA GLY A 485 28.71 36.19 -9.54
C GLY A 485 29.22 36.18 -8.09
N ARG A 486 28.33 36.11 -7.09
CA ARG A 486 28.71 35.88 -5.69
C ARG A 486 28.49 34.43 -5.31
N ASP A 487 29.51 33.81 -4.76
CA ASP A 487 29.45 32.42 -4.32
C ASP A 487 28.72 32.31 -2.97
N VAL A 488 27.77 31.38 -2.91
CA VAL A 488 26.93 31.07 -1.75
C VAL A 488 27.01 29.58 -1.50
N LYS A 489 27.22 29.19 -0.24
CA LYS A 489 27.26 27.80 0.16
C LYS A 489 25.85 27.30 0.50
N ILE A 490 25.44 26.20 -0.12
CA ILE A 490 24.20 25.47 0.21
C ILE A 490 24.51 24.26 1.07
N ALA A 491 23.49 23.72 1.76
CA ALA A 491 23.68 22.62 2.70
C ALA A 491 23.98 21.29 1.99
N THR A 492 23.43 21.10 0.79
CA THR A 492 23.48 19.87 0.01
C THR A 492 23.96 20.14 -1.40
N SER A 493 24.93 19.37 -1.86
CA SER A 493 25.42 19.50 -3.23
C SER A 493 24.34 19.09 -4.25
N PRO A 494 24.19 19.83 -5.37
CA PRO A 494 23.33 19.43 -6.47
C PRO A 494 23.80 18.11 -7.09
N GLU A 495 22.88 17.35 -7.66
CA GLU A 495 23.21 16.10 -8.36
C GLU A 495 22.28 15.83 -9.53
N TYR A 496 22.79 15.10 -10.53
CA TYR A 496 21.96 14.49 -11.55
C TYR A 496 21.34 13.18 -11.06
N LYS A 497 20.01 13.09 -11.11
CA LYS A 497 19.25 11.85 -10.88
C LYS A 497 18.41 11.55 -12.10
N ASN A 498 18.69 10.43 -12.78
CA ASN A 498 18.03 10.06 -14.05
C ASN A 498 18.06 11.21 -15.09
N ASP A 499 19.24 11.81 -15.30
CA ASP A 499 19.48 12.96 -16.17
C ASP A 499 18.80 14.29 -15.77
N ILE A 500 18.09 14.33 -14.63
CA ILE A 500 17.45 15.54 -14.09
C ILE A 500 18.35 16.17 -13.04
N PHE A 501 18.59 17.47 -13.16
CA PHE A 501 19.40 18.22 -12.19
C PHE A 501 18.58 18.58 -10.95
N MET A 502 18.93 17.97 -9.82
CA MET A 502 18.28 18.13 -8.53
C MET A 502 19.13 19.02 -7.62
N ALA A 503 18.56 20.08 -7.06
CA ALA A 503 19.25 20.94 -6.10
C ALA A 503 18.30 21.57 -5.08
N GLU A 504 18.87 22.14 -4.01
CA GLU A 504 18.18 23.13 -3.19
C GLU A 504 17.92 24.39 -4.04
N ILE A 505 16.66 24.78 -4.15
CA ILE A 505 16.26 25.90 -5.01
C ILE A 505 15.98 27.20 -4.25
N GLN A 506 16.00 27.19 -2.92
CA GLN A 506 15.57 28.35 -2.11
C GLN A 506 16.27 29.64 -2.52
N GLU A 507 17.59 29.60 -2.67
CA GLU A 507 18.41 30.76 -3.08
C GLU A 507 18.09 31.24 -4.50
N MET A 508 17.80 30.30 -5.42
CA MET A 508 17.38 30.61 -6.79
C MET A 508 15.99 31.26 -6.81
N ILE A 509 15.04 30.75 -6.02
CA ILE A 509 13.70 31.31 -5.88
C ILE A 509 13.79 32.74 -5.34
N ASP A 510 14.56 32.93 -4.27
CA ASP A 510 14.73 34.21 -3.60
C ASP A 510 15.26 35.30 -4.54
N ILE A 511 16.34 34.99 -5.28
CA ILE A 511 16.99 35.94 -6.19
C ILE A 511 16.16 36.23 -7.44
N PHE A 512 15.31 35.30 -7.85
CA PHE A 512 14.36 35.52 -8.95
C PHE A 512 13.13 36.33 -8.55
N GLY A 513 13.02 36.72 -7.28
CA GLY A 513 11.97 37.60 -6.77
C GLY A 513 10.73 36.86 -6.27
N PHE A 514 10.89 35.60 -5.88
CA PHE A 514 9.79 34.76 -5.41
C PHE A 514 10.02 34.30 -3.96
N ASP A 515 8.94 33.86 -3.32
CA ASP A 515 8.93 33.13 -2.05
C ASP A 515 8.46 31.70 -2.29
N MET A 516 9.04 30.74 -1.57
CA MET A 516 8.61 29.34 -1.59
C MET A 516 8.02 28.94 -0.24
N LEU A 517 6.86 28.31 -0.29
CA LEU A 517 6.13 27.79 0.86
C LEU A 517 5.70 26.36 0.58
N TRP A 518 5.49 25.60 1.64
CA TRP A 518 4.90 24.27 1.54
C TRP A 518 3.50 24.28 2.15
N ASP A 519 2.54 23.78 1.39
CA ASP A 519 1.21 23.47 1.87
C ASP A 519 1.15 21.98 2.22
N GLY A 520 1.22 21.69 3.53
CA GLY A 520 1.19 20.32 4.04
C GLY A 520 -0.18 19.65 3.98
N GLU A 521 -1.28 20.38 3.74
CA GLU A 521 -2.61 19.82 3.57
C GLU A 521 -2.78 19.31 2.13
N THR A 522 -2.43 20.15 1.16
CA THR A 522 -2.57 19.82 -0.26
C THR A 522 -1.33 19.13 -0.85
N SER A 523 -0.28 18.95 -0.05
CA SER A 523 1.00 18.40 -0.46
C SER A 523 1.60 19.13 -1.67
N THR A 524 1.48 20.46 -1.67
CA THR A 524 1.85 21.34 -2.79
C THR A 524 2.94 22.32 -2.39
N ILE A 525 3.97 22.46 -3.22
CA ILE A 525 4.97 23.52 -3.08
C ILE A 525 4.39 24.78 -3.74
N GLN A 526 4.24 25.86 -2.99
CA GLN A 526 3.75 27.14 -3.52
C GLN A 526 4.94 28.08 -3.74
N ILE A 527 5.04 28.65 -4.94
CA ILE A 527 6.04 29.65 -5.30
C ILE A 527 5.29 30.91 -5.72
N ASN A 528 5.39 31.97 -4.93
CA ASN A 528 4.63 33.21 -5.11
C ASN A 528 5.57 34.38 -5.40
N ASN A 529 5.11 35.40 -6.11
CA ASN A 529 5.85 36.65 -6.25
C ASN A 529 5.97 37.33 -4.87
N LYS A 530 7.12 37.96 -4.62
CA LYS A 530 7.32 38.85 -3.46
C LYS A 530 6.56 40.17 -3.59
#